data_AF-A0A821RFG5-F1
#
_entry.id   AF-A0A821RFG5-F1
#
_cell.length_a   1.000
_cell.length_b   1.000
_cell.length_c   1.000
_cell.angle_alpha   90.00
_cell.angle_beta   90.00
_cell.angle_gamma   90.00
#
_symmetry.space_group_name_H-M   'P 1'
#
loop_
_entity.id
_entity.type
_entity.pdbx_description
1 polymer ?
#
loop_
_entity_poly.entity_id
_entity_poly.type
_entity_poly.pdbx_seq_one_letter_code
_entity_poly.pdbx_strand_id
1 'polypeptide(L)'
;NTGAHDNPTILQWWTEEASDKEKHQFIDYIRRPVEGDKELINGLELEKHLDKHICWYFIQILFQSAANGAIIQMQDLLNSLTRMNIPGTGNLYRHKL
;
A
#
# COMPACT_ATOMS: atom_id res chain seq x y z
N ASN A 1 5.31 -5.13 -8.16
CA ASN A 1 3.83 -5.03 -8.25
C ASN A 1 3.34 -4.34 -6.98
N THR A 2 2.10 -3.84 -6.96
CA THR A 2 1.50 -3.28 -5.73
C THR A 2 0.97 -4.36 -4.80
N GLY A 3 0.44 -5.44 -5.37
CA GLY A 3 -0.03 -6.64 -4.70
C GLY A 3 -0.51 -7.67 -5.72
N ALA A 4 -0.81 -8.89 -5.26
CA ALA A 4 -1.49 -9.93 -6.04
C ALA A 4 -2.94 -10.12 -5.55
N HIS A 5 -3.71 -10.97 -6.23
CA HIS A 5 -5.12 -11.23 -5.89
C HIS A 5 -5.37 -11.77 -4.47
N ASP A 6 -4.37 -12.41 -3.87
CA ASP A 6 -4.44 -12.97 -2.50
C ASP A 6 -4.12 -11.94 -1.40
N ASN A 7 -3.53 -10.80 -1.79
CA ASN A 7 -3.16 -9.74 -0.87
C ASN A 7 -4.36 -8.82 -0.58
N PRO A 8 -4.41 -8.20 0.60
CA PRO A 8 -5.23 -7.00 0.78
C PRO A 8 -4.81 -5.91 -0.20
N THR A 9 -5.71 -4.97 -0.46
CA THR A 9 -5.32 -3.74 -1.18
C THR A 9 -4.34 -2.94 -0.33
N ILE A 10 -3.53 -2.08 -0.93
CA ILE A 10 -2.56 -1.26 -0.18
C ILE A 10 -3.28 -0.41 0.86
N LEU A 11 -4.43 0.16 0.50
CA LEU A 11 -5.23 0.94 1.43
C LEU A 11 -5.67 0.10 2.62
N GLN A 12 -6.24 -1.09 2.38
CA GLN A 12 -6.70 -1.97 3.45
C GLN A 12 -5.54 -2.41 4.34
N TRP A 13 -4.42 -2.84 3.73
CA TRP A 13 -3.23 -3.19 4.50
C TRP A 13 -2.78 -2.02 5.37
N TRP A 14 -2.65 -0.82 4.80
CA TRP A 14 -2.20 0.37 5.54
C TRP A 14 -3.12 0.73 6.70
N THR A 15 -4.44 0.67 6.51
CA THR A 15 -5.39 1.12 7.53
C THR A 15 -5.72 0.05 8.57
N GLU A 16 -5.71 -1.23 8.20
CA GLU A 16 -6.27 -2.31 9.02
C GLU A 16 -5.24 -3.38 9.44
N GLU A 17 -4.21 -3.66 8.64
CA GLU A 17 -3.31 -4.82 8.87
C GLU A 17 -1.87 -4.42 9.24
N ALA A 18 -1.37 -3.28 8.74
CA ALA A 18 -0.01 -2.80 8.94
C ALA A 18 0.24 -2.40 10.40
N SER A 19 1.31 -2.96 10.98
CA SER A 19 1.77 -2.58 12.31
C SER A 19 2.41 -1.18 12.31
N ASP A 20 2.43 -0.52 13.47
CA ASP A 20 3.08 0.78 13.63
C ASP A 20 4.56 0.76 13.21
N LYS A 21 5.24 -0.37 13.45
CA LYS A 21 6.63 -0.57 13.02
C LYS A 21 6.76 -0.56 11.50
N GLU A 22 5.89 -1.26 10.78
CA GLU A 22 5.91 -1.30 9.31
C GLU A 22 5.59 0.08 8.72
N LYS A 23 4.60 0.79 9.29
CA LYS A 23 4.28 2.16 8.90
C LYS A 23 5.46 3.10 9.10
N HIS A 24 6.13 3.02 10.25
CA HIS A 24 7.31 3.82 10.55
C HIS A 24 8.45 3.55 9.57
N GLN A 25 8.72 2.27 9.28
CA GLN A 25 9.75 1.88 8.31
C GLN A 25 9.45 2.39 6.90
N PHE A 26 8.18 2.35 6.48
CA PHE A 26 7.77 2.89 5.20
C PHE A 26 7.93 4.41 5.14
N ILE A 27 7.50 5.12 6.20
CA ILE A 27 7.68 6.57 6.34
C ILE A 27 9.17 6.94 6.27
N ASP A 28 10.03 6.20 6.97
CA ASP A 28 11.48 6.41 6.93
C ASP A 28 12.07 6.14 5.54
N TYR A 29 11.53 5.18 4.81
CA TYR A 29 11.94 4.89 3.43
C TYR A 29 11.63 6.05 2.49
N ILE A 30 10.40 6.58 2.53
CA ILE A 30 9.96 7.67 1.64
C ILE A 30 10.51 9.05 2.04
N ARG A 31 10.89 9.24 3.32
CA ARG A 31 11.53 10.47 3.81
C ARG A 31 12.99 10.60 3.40
N ARG A 32 13.61 9.54 2.86
CA ARG A 32 15.01 9.63 2.41
C ARG A 32 15.08 10.71 1.33
N PRO A 33 15.90 11.76 1.52
CA PRO A 33 15.96 12.85 0.57
C PRO A 33 16.42 12.32 -0.77
N VAL A 34 15.56 12.46 -1.78
CA VAL A 34 16.01 12.56 -3.16
C VAL A 34 16.76 13.90 -3.21
N GLU A 35 18.04 13.90 -3.59
CA GLU A 35 18.83 15.13 -3.71
C GLU A 35 18.06 16.18 -4.53
N GLY A 36 17.51 17.21 -3.87
CA GLY A 36 16.82 18.32 -4.53
C GLY A 36 15.57 18.86 -3.85
N ASP A 37 14.79 18.04 -3.14
CA ASP A 37 13.48 18.46 -2.64
C ASP A 37 13.54 18.94 -1.18
N LYS A 38 13.47 20.27 -1.01
CA LYS A 38 13.56 20.97 0.29
C LYS A 38 12.21 21.26 0.96
N GLU A 39 11.10 20.70 0.49
CA GLU A 39 9.82 20.82 1.19
C GLU A 39 9.52 19.54 1.98
N LEU A 40 10.16 19.43 3.15
CA LEU A 40 9.70 18.50 4.18
C LEU A 40 8.32 18.96 4.64
N ILE A 41 7.27 18.25 4.23
CA ILE A 41 5.97 18.28 4.89
C ILE A 41 6.22 18.02 6.38
N ASN A 42 5.73 18.89 7.27
CA ASN A 42 5.81 18.66 8.72
C ASN A 42 5.32 17.24 9.05
N GLY A 43 6.00 16.52 9.94
CA GLY A 43 5.80 15.09 10.15
C GLY A 43 4.35 14.66 10.40
N LEU A 44 3.55 15.53 11.04
CA LEU A 44 2.12 15.29 11.30
C LEU A 44 1.23 15.48 10.05
N GLU A 45 1.57 16.43 9.18
CA GLU A 45 0.86 16.64 7.91
C GLU A 45 1.21 15.54 6.91
N LEU A 46 2.42 14.99 6.98
CA LEU A 46 2.83 13.87 6.15
C LEU A 46 1.98 12.64 6.45
N GLU A 47 1.75 12.30 7.72
CA GLU A 47 0.94 11.14 8.10
C GLU A 47 -0.50 11.25 7.61
N LYS A 48 -1.15 12.42 7.82
CA LYS A 48 -2.52 12.67 7.34
C LYS A 48 -2.63 12.64 5.82
N HIS A 49 -1.63 13.17 5.12
CA HIS A 49 -1.58 13.12 3.66
C HIS A 49 -1.34 11.69 3.19
N LEU A 50 -0.55 10.92 3.92
CA LEU A 50 -0.20 9.56 3.57
C LEU A 50 -1.42 8.63 3.63
N ASP A 51 -2.24 8.73 4.67
CA ASP A 51 -3.46 7.91 4.81
C ASP A 51 -4.41 8.03 3.60
N LYS A 52 -4.51 9.22 3.00
CA LYS A 52 -5.38 9.46 1.83
C LYS A 52 -4.77 8.99 0.51
N HIS A 53 -3.44 8.95 0.44
CA HIS A 53 -2.70 8.81 -0.82
C HIS A 53 -1.74 7.62 -0.84
N ILE A 54 -1.81 6.71 0.14
CA ILE A 54 -0.86 5.61 0.31
C ILE A 54 -0.73 4.75 -0.95
N CYS A 55 -1.85 4.43 -1.63
CA CYS A 55 -1.84 3.69 -2.88
C CYS A 55 -0.99 4.39 -3.96
N TRP A 56 -1.11 5.71 -4.07
CA TRP A 56 -0.35 6.51 -5.04
C TRP A 56 1.14 6.57 -4.71
N TYR A 57 1.51 6.69 -3.44
CA TYR A 57 2.92 6.64 -3.04
C TYR A 57 3.57 5.31 -3.43
N PHE A 58 2.89 4.19 -3.18
CA PHE A 58 3.38 2.87 -3.60
C PHE A 58 3.49 2.73 -5.12
N ILE A 59 2.50 3.24 -5.87
CA ILE A 59 2.54 3.25 -7.33
C ILE A 59 3.75 4.06 -7.82
N GLN A 60 4.01 5.23 -7.24
CA GLN A 60 5.16 6.07 -7.59
C GLN A 60 6.49 5.34 -7.32
N ILE A 61 6.64 4.74 -6.13
CA ILE A 61 7.84 3.97 -5.77
C ILE A 61 8.04 2.79 -6.74
N LEU A 62 6.95 2.10 -7.12
CA LEU A 62 7.01 0.99 -8.05
C LEU A 62 7.51 1.43 -9.43
N PHE A 63 7.06 2.58 -9.95
CA PHE A 63 7.54 3.15 -11.21
C PHE A 63 8.95 3.73 -11.14
N GLN A 64 9.40 4.17 -9.97
CA GLN A 64 10.78 4.63 -9.75
C GLN A 64 11.78 3.48 -9.60
N SER A 65 11.30 2.25 -9.37
CA SER A 65 12.16 1.09 -9.22
C SER A 65 12.91 0.75 -10.51
N ALA A 66 14.06 0.07 -10.39
CA ALA A 66 14.83 -0.41 -11.53
C ALA A 66 14.16 -1.60 -12.28
N ALA A 67 12.94 -1.99 -11.91
CA ALA A 67 12.25 -3.12 -12.51
C ALA A 67 11.77 -2.78 -13.94
N ASN A 68 11.95 -3.70 -14.88
CA ASN A 68 11.52 -3.54 -16.28
C ASN A 68 10.00 -3.51 -16.48
N GLY A 69 9.21 -3.81 -15.44
CA GLY A 69 7.76 -3.85 -15.51
C GLY A 69 7.10 -3.55 -14.17
N ALA A 70 6.06 -2.73 -14.20
CA ALA A 70 5.21 -2.41 -13.06
C ALA A 70 3.79 -2.92 -13.32
N ILE A 71 3.30 -3.78 -12.42
CA ILE A 71 1.93 -4.29 -12.44
C ILE A 71 1.21 -3.78 -11.20
N ILE A 72 0.05 -3.15 -11.42
CA ILE A 72 -0.75 -2.52 -10.38
C ILE A 72 -2.09 -3.25 -10.32
N GLN A 73 -2.53 -3.63 -9.13
CA GLN A 73 -3.86 -4.18 -8.93
C GLN A 73 -4.89 -3.07 -9.17
N MET A 74 -5.99 -3.36 -9.88
CA MET A 74 -6.98 -2.34 -10.24
C MET A 74 -7.59 -1.64 -9.01
N GLN A 75 -7.72 -2.36 -7.89
CA GLN A 75 -8.24 -1.79 -6.65
C GLN A 75 -7.31 -0.74 -6.03
N ASP A 76 -5.98 -0.88 -6.19
CA ASP A 76 -5.02 0.12 -5.73
C ASP A 76 -5.08 1.37 -6.60
N LEU A 77 -5.26 1.21 -7.92
CA LEU A 77 -5.46 2.33 -8.84
C LEU A 77 -6.74 3.13 -8.51
N LEU A 78 -7.80 2.43 -8.12
CA LEU A 78 -9.08 3.02 -7.72
C LEU A 78 -9.12 3.46 -6.24
N ASN A 79 -8.05 3.22 -5.48
CA ASN A 79 -7.96 3.49 -4.05
C ASN A 79 -9.12 2.86 -3.24
N SER A 80 -9.38 1.56 -3.48
CA SER A 80 -10.52 0.82 -2.92
C SER A 80 -10.09 -0.14 -1.80
N LEU A 81 -10.99 -0.39 -0.83
CA LEU A 81 -10.83 -1.38 0.25
C LEU A 81 -11.26 -2.81 -0.17
N THR A 82 -11.44 -3.07 -1.47
CA THR A 82 -12.04 -4.32 -1.97
C THR A 82 -11.00 -5.41 -2.23
N ARG A 83 -10.69 -6.20 -1.20
CA ARG A 83 -9.85 -7.40 -1.33
C ARG A 83 -10.50 -8.48 -2.19
N MET A 84 -9.73 -9.04 -3.12
CA MET A 84 -10.23 -10.02 -4.10
C MET A 84 -10.34 -11.44 -3.52
N ASN A 85 -9.34 -11.87 -2.74
CA ASN A 85 -9.35 -13.17 -2.09
C ASN A 85 -8.72 -13.11 -0.70
N ILE A 86 -9.23 -13.93 0.21
CA ILE A 86 -8.61 -14.23 1.50
C ILE A 86 -8.28 -15.72 1.50
N PRO A 87 -7.02 -16.11 1.29
CA PRO A 87 -6.62 -17.50 1.29
C PRO A 87 -7.09 -18.25 2.54
N GLY A 88 -7.54 -19.49 2.38
CA GLY A 88 -8.00 -20.33 3.49
C GLY A 88 -9.47 -20.15 3.90
N THR A 89 -10.23 -19.24 3.27
CA THR A 89 -11.66 -19.04 3.58
C THR A 89 -12.62 -20.00 2.85
N GLY A 90 -12.14 -20.76 1.85
CA GLY A 90 -12.97 -21.65 1.03
C GLY A 90 -13.59 -22.86 1.75
N ASN A 91 -13.05 -23.29 2.90
CA ASN A 91 -13.59 -24.44 3.66
C ASN A 91 -14.76 -24.07 4.59
N LEU A 92 -14.97 -22.79 4.91
CA LEU A 92 -16.04 -22.36 5.82
C LEU A 92 -17.45 -22.56 5.24
N TYR A 93 -17.57 -22.62 3.90
CA TYR A 93 -18.85 -22.80 3.20
C TYR A 93 -19.10 -24.24 2.72
N ARG A 94 -18.13 -25.15 2.81
CA ARG A 94 -18.26 -26.56 2.35
C ARG A 94 -18.90 -27.50 3.37
N HIS A 95 -19.12 -27.08 4.62
CA HIS A 95 -19.78 -27.88 5.66
C HIS A 95 -21.24 -27.46 5.94
N LYS A 96 -21.82 -26.59 5.10
CA LYS A 96 -23.21 -26.11 5.23
C LYS A 96 -24.10 -26.46 4.02
N LEU A 97 -23.69 -27.43 3.20
CA LEU A 97 -24.48 -27.99 2.10
C LEU A 97 -24.56 -29.50 2.22
#